data_AF-A0A8H7KQH0-F1
#
_entry.id   AF-A0A8H7KQH0-F1
#
_cell.length_a   1.000
_cell.length_b   1.000
_cell.length_c   1.000
_cell.angle_alpha   90.00
_cell.angle_beta   90.00
_cell.angle_gamma   90.00
#
_symmetry.space_group_name_H-M   'P 1'
#
loop_
_entity.id
_entity.type
_entity.pdbx_description
1 polymer ?
#
loop_
_entity_poly.entity_id
_entity_poly.type
_entity_poly.pdbx_seq_one_letter_code
_entity_poly.pdbx_strand_id
1 'polypeptide(L)'
;MAAGATDEALQKAYLDWAGRVRFEYCDLSVPSTDGKGGDDEDIPHYKFYYSNEARMLANSDIPKRSLAIAKELAVLTTNLPVAWDSSIFLRVDETRVDVIKALITGPEGTPYLFDIFLGPSYNQSPPSVKYMTDGKSMILCDEPYLNEPGWASSGGTPQSRAYSANVRRMVVKTAMLGNLRNPPEPFAEIIRTHFRLKSRSISAQLDQWLAQDDGAQTNNGDYGGSPPKGAGASSNGFAKDVEDLKRAMQDLQQTS
;
A
#
# COMPACT_ATOMS: atom_id res chain seq x y z
N MET A 1 -6.30 -22.93 -27.61
CA MET A 1 -5.19 -22.89 -26.62
C MET A 1 -4.39 -21.63 -26.91
N ALA A 2 -4.58 -20.55 -26.14
CA ALA A 2 -3.85 -19.30 -26.36
C ALA A 2 -2.47 -19.41 -25.70
N ALA A 3 -1.41 -19.27 -26.50
CA ALA A 3 -0.04 -19.18 -26.03
C ALA A 3 0.03 -18.08 -24.96
N GLY A 4 0.42 -18.46 -23.74
CA GLY A 4 0.54 -17.52 -22.63
C GLY A 4 1.52 -16.41 -22.99
N ALA A 5 1.15 -15.16 -22.70
CA ALA A 5 2.08 -14.04 -22.74
C ALA A 5 3.36 -14.42 -21.99
N THR A 6 4.51 -14.16 -22.62
CA THR A 6 5.84 -14.34 -22.00
C THR A 6 5.97 -13.42 -20.80
N ASP A 7 6.84 -13.76 -19.84
CA ASP A 7 7.06 -12.92 -18.64
C ASP A 7 7.49 -11.50 -19.02
N GLU A 8 8.29 -11.35 -20.08
CA GLU A 8 8.67 -10.05 -20.65
C GLU A 8 7.46 -9.23 -21.14
N ALA A 9 6.50 -9.88 -21.81
CA ALA A 9 5.30 -9.22 -22.29
C ALA A 9 4.39 -8.77 -21.13
N LEU A 10 4.30 -9.57 -20.07
CA LEU A 10 3.57 -9.22 -18.86
C LEU A 10 4.23 -8.05 -18.12
N GLN A 11 5.54 -8.07 -17.98
CA GLN A 11 6.31 -6.97 -17.39
C GLN A 11 6.12 -5.69 -18.19
N LYS A 12 6.28 -5.75 -19.52
CA LYS A 12 6.05 -4.59 -20.38
C LYS A 12 4.64 -4.04 -20.23
N ALA A 13 3.61 -4.90 -20.25
CA ALA A 13 2.23 -4.47 -20.08
C ALA A 13 1.99 -3.79 -18.73
N TYR A 14 2.62 -4.29 -17.66
CA TYR A 14 2.57 -3.66 -16.34
C TYR A 14 3.23 -2.28 -16.34
N LEU A 15 4.44 -2.16 -16.89
CA LEU A 15 5.16 -0.87 -16.95
C LEU A 15 4.40 0.17 -17.78
N ASP A 16 3.85 -0.23 -18.93
CA ASP A 16 3.06 0.65 -19.80
C ASP A 16 1.76 1.11 -19.10
N TRP A 17 1.12 0.23 -18.33
CA TRP A 17 -0.07 0.58 -17.55
C TRP A 17 0.28 1.49 -16.36
N ALA A 18 1.22 1.06 -15.52
CA ALA A 18 1.63 1.79 -14.33
C ALA A 18 2.17 3.17 -14.70
N GLY A 19 2.95 3.26 -15.79
CA GLY A 19 3.36 4.51 -16.41
C GLY A 19 2.18 5.45 -16.61
N ARG A 20 1.11 5.01 -17.28
CA ARG A 20 -0.04 5.88 -17.56
C ARG A 20 -0.81 6.35 -16.33
N VAL A 21 -0.86 5.57 -15.25
CA VAL A 21 -1.71 5.86 -14.08
C VAL A 21 -0.95 6.31 -12.82
N ARG A 22 0.38 6.45 -12.92
CA ARG A 22 1.28 6.82 -11.80
C ARG A 22 0.99 8.17 -11.15
N PHE A 23 0.34 9.08 -11.86
CA PHE A 23 0.02 10.41 -11.34
C PHE A 23 -1.38 10.80 -11.80
N GLU A 24 -2.19 11.36 -10.89
CA GLU A 24 -3.51 11.88 -11.20
C GLU A 24 -3.88 12.99 -10.19
N TYR A 25 -4.52 14.05 -10.68
CA TYR A 25 -5.27 15.00 -9.85
C TYR A 25 -6.70 14.48 -9.72
N CYS A 26 -7.23 14.39 -8.50
CA CYS A 26 -8.59 13.93 -8.26
C CYS A 26 -9.19 14.58 -7.01
N ASP A 27 -10.50 14.51 -6.86
CA ASP A 27 -11.17 14.92 -5.62
C ASP A 27 -10.86 13.91 -4.51
N LEU A 28 -10.15 14.35 -3.47
CA LEU A 28 -9.85 13.55 -2.27
C LEU A 28 -10.79 13.88 -1.11
N SER A 29 -11.73 14.81 -1.30
CA SER A 29 -12.63 15.24 -0.26
C SER A 29 -13.61 14.13 0.12
N VAL A 30 -14.09 14.19 1.37
CA VAL A 30 -15.14 13.33 1.89
C VAL A 30 -16.28 14.20 2.42
N PRO A 31 -17.53 13.70 2.38
CA PRO A 31 -18.65 14.43 2.97
C PRO A 31 -18.38 14.74 4.46
N SER A 32 -18.72 15.96 4.89
CA SER A 32 -18.64 16.32 6.29
C SER A 32 -19.56 15.42 7.13
N THR A 33 -19.03 14.81 8.18
CA THR A 33 -19.79 13.99 9.12
C THR A 33 -20.50 14.83 10.18
N ASP A 34 -20.14 16.11 10.29
CA ASP A 34 -20.67 17.04 11.28
C ASP A 34 -21.81 17.83 10.62
N GLY A 35 -23.05 17.37 10.83
CA GLY A 35 -24.28 18.04 10.38
C GLY A 35 -24.56 19.37 11.10
N LYS A 36 -23.55 20.18 11.39
CA LYS A 36 -23.68 21.51 11.96
C LYS A 36 -23.29 22.54 10.91
N GLY A 37 -24.30 23.10 10.26
CA GLY A 37 -24.16 24.27 9.39
C GLY A 37 -23.55 25.43 10.18
N GLY A 38 -22.36 25.84 9.74
CA GLY A 38 -21.57 26.96 10.23
C GLY A 38 -20.52 27.30 9.18
N ASP A 39 -19.82 28.42 9.35
CA ASP A 39 -18.88 29.04 8.38
C ASP A 39 -17.74 28.13 7.87
N ASP A 40 -17.62 26.90 8.38
CA ASP A 40 -16.71 25.84 7.95
C ASP A 40 -17.28 24.93 6.83
N GLU A 41 -18.53 25.13 6.37
CA GLU A 41 -19.18 24.29 5.34
C GLU A 41 -18.42 24.25 3.99
N ASP A 42 -17.69 25.31 3.66
CA ASP A 42 -16.96 25.43 2.39
C ASP A 42 -15.56 24.80 2.42
N ILE A 43 -15.05 24.37 3.59
CA ILE A 43 -13.71 23.80 3.69
C ILE A 43 -13.77 22.28 3.48
N PRO A 44 -13.08 21.73 2.45
CA PRO A 44 -13.12 20.30 2.19
C PRO A 44 -12.58 19.48 3.36
N HIS A 45 -13.27 18.39 3.68
CA HIS A 45 -12.83 17.39 4.64
C HIS A 45 -12.11 16.26 3.93
N TYR A 46 -11.12 15.64 4.59
CA TYR A 46 -10.37 14.53 4.01
C TYR A 46 -10.28 13.36 4.99
N LYS A 47 -10.38 12.13 4.48
CA LYS A 47 -9.92 10.93 5.19
C LYS A 47 -8.38 10.87 5.12
N PHE A 48 -7.74 11.76 5.87
CA PHE A 48 -6.32 12.10 5.74
C PHE A 48 -5.72 12.40 7.12
N TYR A 49 -4.51 11.95 7.37
CA TYR A 49 -3.87 12.09 8.69
C TYR A 49 -3.69 13.55 9.10
N TYR A 50 -3.32 14.42 8.15
CA TYR A 50 -3.08 15.85 8.40
C TYR A 50 -4.32 16.73 8.08
N SER A 51 -5.53 16.18 8.23
CA SER A 51 -6.77 16.86 7.85
C SER A 51 -6.96 18.19 8.59
N ASN A 52 -6.65 18.23 9.89
CA ASN A 52 -6.76 19.44 10.71
C ASN A 52 -5.78 20.53 10.25
N GLU A 53 -4.53 20.16 9.99
CA GLU A 53 -3.49 21.06 9.50
C GLU A 53 -3.81 21.59 8.11
N ALA A 54 -4.30 20.73 7.22
CA ALA A 54 -4.75 21.13 5.89
C ALA A 54 -5.93 22.12 5.97
N ARG A 55 -6.88 21.93 6.90
CA ARG A 55 -7.99 22.86 7.14
C ARG A 55 -7.51 24.22 7.64
N MET A 56 -6.61 24.25 8.63
CA MET A 56 -6.06 25.51 9.16
C MET A 56 -5.35 26.35 8.08
N LEU A 57 -4.81 25.70 7.04
CA LEU A 57 -4.12 26.36 5.95
C LEU A 57 -5.00 26.70 4.74
N ALA A 58 -6.28 26.29 4.73
CA ALA A 58 -7.15 26.37 3.54
C ALA A 58 -7.28 27.79 2.97
N ASN A 59 -7.34 28.80 3.84
CA ASN A 59 -7.53 30.20 3.47
C ASN A 59 -6.21 31.00 3.44
N SER A 60 -5.06 30.33 3.52
CA SER A 60 -3.75 30.99 3.55
C SER A 60 -3.17 31.15 2.14
N ASP A 61 -2.86 32.37 1.74
CA ASP A 61 -2.12 32.64 0.51
C ASP A 61 -0.61 32.75 0.77
N ILE A 62 0.16 31.79 0.26
CA ILE A 62 1.63 31.70 0.42
C ILE A 62 2.29 31.51 -0.96
N PRO A 63 2.46 32.58 -1.77
CA PRO A 63 2.81 32.45 -3.19
C PRO A 63 4.12 31.70 -3.47
N LYS A 64 5.17 31.91 -2.64
CA LYS A 64 6.47 31.22 -2.80
C LYS A 64 6.34 29.71 -2.61
N ARG A 65 5.48 29.28 -1.68
CA ARG A 65 5.17 27.88 -1.43
C ARG A 65 4.36 27.31 -2.59
N SER A 66 3.28 27.99 -3.00
CA SER A 66 2.44 27.55 -4.11
C SER A 66 3.24 27.35 -5.41
N LEU A 67 4.17 28.27 -5.70
CA LEU A 67 5.07 28.14 -6.85
C LEU A 67 6.02 26.94 -6.74
N ALA A 68 6.55 26.65 -5.54
CA ALA A 68 7.41 25.50 -5.33
C ALA A 68 6.64 24.17 -5.52
N ILE A 69 5.45 24.07 -4.93
CA ILE A 69 4.56 22.91 -5.08
C ILE A 69 4.24 22.67 -6.56
N ALA A 70 3.82 23.70 -7.28
CA ALA A 70 3.48 23.58 -8.70
C ALA A 70 4.66 23.07 -9.54
N LYS A 71 5.88 23.57 -9.28
CA LYS A 71 7.09 23.12 -9.98
C LYS A 71 7.42 21.65 -9.69
N GLU A 72 7.35 21.23 -8.43
CA GLU A 72 7.64 19.85 -8.06
C GLU A 72 6.60 18.87 -8.61
N LEU A 73 5.31 19.21 -8.52
CA LEU A 73 4.24 18.37 -9.08
C LEU A 73 4.37 18.21 -10.59
N ALA A 74 4.74 19.28 -11.31
CA ALA A 74 4.99 19.20 -12.75
C ALA A 74 6.07 18.16 -13.09
N VAL A 75 7.14 18.09 -12.29
CA VAL A 75 8.22 17.09 -12.45
C VAL A 75 7.72 15.68 -12.11
N LEU A 76 6.91 15.53 -11.06
CA LEU A 76 6.39 14.23 -10.61
C LEU A 76 5.41 13.61 -11.61
N THR A 77 4.72 14.41 -12.43
CA THR A 77 3.85 13.87 -13.50
C THR A 77 4.58 12.92 -14.44
N THR A 78 5.89 13.12 -14.68
CA THR A 78 6.68 12.29 -15.59
C THR A 78 7.70 11.40 -14.91
N ASN A 79 8.21 11.78 -13.73
CA ASN A 79 9.43 11.19 -13.16
C ASN A 79 9.20 10.25 -11.98
N LEU A 80 7.94 9.92 -11.65
CA LEU A 80 7.66 8.91 -10.63
C LEU A 80 8.20 7.52 -11.06
N PRO A 81 8.92 6.81 -10.17
CA PRO A 81 9.43 5.47 -10.44
C PRO A 81 8.31 4.49 -10.78
N VAL A 82 8.51 3.77 -11.90
CA VAL A 82 7.67 2.66 -12.32
C VAL A 82 8.58 1.50 -12.70
N ALA A 83 8.55 0.46 -11.90
CA ALA A 83 9.24 -0.80 -12.14
C ALA A 83 8.34 -1.98 -11.78
N TRP A 84 8.67 -3.17 -12.31
CA TRP A 84 7.90 -4.38 -12.06
C TRP A 84 7.88 -4.73 -10.57
N ASP A 85 9.03 -4.62 -9.91
CA ASP A 85 9.23 -4.89 -8.49
C ASP A 85 8.66 -3.76 -7.61
N SER A 86 8.85 -2.50 -8.00
CA SER A 86 8.32 -1.37 -7.22
C SER A 86 7.84 -0.21 -8.09
N SER A 87 6.65 0.30 -7.79
CA SER A 87 6.05 1.43 -8.50
C SER A 87 5.40 2.39 -7.52
N ILE A 88 5.49 3.68 -7.82
CA ILE A 88 4.85 4.75 -7.04
C ILE A 88 3.67 5.32 -7.81
N PHE A 89 2.52 5.42 -7.14
CA PHE A 89 1.31 6.04 -7.63
C PHE A 89 0.95 7.21 -6.73
N LEU A 90 0.79 8.39 -7.30
CA LEU A 90 0.49 9.62 -6.59
C LEU A 90 -0.91 10.11 -6.96
N ARG A 91 -1.63 10.59 -5.95
CA ARG A 91 -2.96 11.17 -6.07
C ARG A 91 -2.94 12.49 -5.34
N VAL A 92 -3.13 13.57 -6.08
CA VAL A 92 -3.06 14.94 -5.58
C VAL A 92 -4.45 15.52 -5.59
N ASP A 93 -4.88 16.16 -4.51
CA ASP A 93 -6.19 16.81 -4.52
C ASP A 93 -6.22 17.91 -5.59
N GLU A 94 -7.29 17.93 -6.39
CA GLU A 94 -7.42 18.87 -7.51
C GLU A 94 -7.58 20.33 -7.07
N THR A 95 -8.10 20.57 -5.85
CA THR A 95 -8.28 21.91 -5.28
C THR A 95 -7.16 22.27 -4.30
N ARG A 96 -6.64 21.27 -3.58
CA ARG A 96 -5.66 21.39 -2.51
C ARG A 96 -4.42 20.57 -2.83
N VAL A 97 -3.60 21.09 -3.74
CA VAL A 97 -2.36 20.44 -4.20
C VAL A 97 -1.32 20.18 -3.11
N ASP A 98 -1.55 20.66 -1.89
CA ASP A 98 -0.79 20.37 -0.69
C ASP A 98 -1.26 19.13 0.09
N VAL A 99 -2.38 18.54 -0.31
CA VAL A 99 -2.96 17.29 0.17
C VAL A 99 -2.69 16.21 -0.87
N ILE A 100 -1.84 15.25 -0.50
CA ILE A 100 -1.35 14.23 -1.42
C ILE A 100 -1.46 12.85 -0.76
N LYS A 101 -1.94 11.87 -1.50
CA LYS A 101 -1.88 10.45 -1.14
C LYS A 101 -0.93 9.73 -2.07
N ALA A 102 -0.12 8.83 -1.52
CA ALA A 102 0.76 7.97 -2.29
C ALA A 102 0.48 6.50 -2.01
N LEU A 103 0.56 5.69 -3.05
CA LEU A 103 0.61 4.24 -2.99
C LEU A 103 1.96 3.78 -3.56
N ILE A 104 2.68 2.95 -2.82
CA ILE A 104 3.86 2.25 -3.32
C ILE A 104 3.52 0.77 -3.39
N THR A 105 3.67 0.13 -4.54
CA THR A 105 3.54 -1.32 -4.64
C THR A 105 4.90 -1.97 -4.40
N GLY A 106 5.00 -2.89 -3.45
CA GLY A 106 6.24 -3.62 -3.16
C GLY A 106 6.52 -4.81 -4.09
N PRO A 107 7.75 -5.37 -4.01
CA PRO A 107 8.17 -6.53 -4.81
C PRO A 107 7.25 -7.74 -4.59
N GLU A 108 6.78 -7.91 -3.36
CA GLU A 108 5.90 -9.00 -2.95
C GLU A 108 4.42 -8.77 -3.26
N GLY A 109 4.07 -7.68 -3.97
CA GLY A 109 2.70 -7.37 -4.37
C GLY A 109 1.86 -6.70 -3.28
N THR A 110 2.49 -6.22 -2.20
CA THR A 110 1.80 -5.49 -1.14
C THR A 110 1.73 -3.99 -1.41
N PRO A 111 0.53 -3.37 -1.34
CA PRO A 111 0.38 -1.93 -1.39
C PRO A 111 0.77 -1.26 -0.06
N TYR A 112 1.55 -0.19 -0.14
CA TYR A 112 1.92 0.70 0.98
C TYR A 112 1.30 2.07 0.78
N LEU A 113 0.56 2.56 1.77
CA LEU A 113 -0.20 3.81 1.66
C LEU A 113 0.43 4.90 2.53
N PHE A 114 0.52 6.10 1.98
CA PHE A 114 1.05 7.27 2.65
C PHE A 114 0.16 8.48 2.45
N ASP A 115 -0.01 9.23 3.54
CA ASP A 115 -0.55 10.58 3.52
C ASP A 115 0.61 11.58 3.54
N ILE A 116 0.62 12.53 2.61
CA ILE A 116 1.69 13.50 2.40
C ILE A 116 1.10 14.91 2.43
N PHE A 117 1.55 15.74 3.37
CA PHE A 117 1.11 17.12 3.52
C PHE A 117 2.26 18.11 3.31
N LEU A 118 2.03 19.08 2.42
CA LEU A 118 2.99 20.13 2.10
C LEU A 118 2.70 21.36 2.97
N GLY A 119 3.21 21.38 4.20
CA GLY A 119 2.87 22.41 5.21
C GLY A 119 3.22 23.86 4.85
N PRO A 120 2.91 24.84 5.73
CA PRO A 120 3.09 26.27 5.45
C PRO A 120 4.54 26.67 5.13
N SER A 121 5.51 25.97 5.71
CA SER A 121 6.96 26.18 5.48
C SER A 121 7.55 25.30 4.38
N TYR A 122 6.72 24.66 3.53
CA TYR A 122 7.21 23.87 2.40
C TYR A 122 8.07 24.73 1.47
N ASN A 123 9.15 24.15 0.91
CA ASN A 123 10.30 24.85 0.28
C ASN A 123 11.34 25.45 1.27
N GLN A 124 11.10 25.35 2.58
CA GLN A 124 12.08 25.63 3.64
C GLN A 124 12.21 24.46 4.63
N SER A 125 11.19 23.61 4.68
CA SER A 125 11.11 22.40 5.48
C SER A 125 10.56 21.25 4.64
N PRO A 126 10.91 19.99 4.96
CA PRO A 126 10.44 18.82 4.22
C PRO A 126 8.92 18.64 4.30
N PRO A 127 8.33 17.83 3.41
CA PRO A 127 6.92 17.45 3.52
C PRO A 127 6.69 16.61 4.79
N SER A 128 5.49 16.69 5.35
CA SER A 128 5.05 15.77 6.41
C SER A 128 4.50 14.51 5.77
N VAL A 129 5.04 13.34 6.16
CA VAL A 129 4.64 12.05 5.59
C VAL A 129 4.21 11.10 6.70
N LYS A 130 3.02 10.52 6.54
CA LYS A 130 2.47 9.51 7.45
C LYS A 130 2.25 8.20 6.69
N TYR A 131 2.88 7.13 7.17
CA TYR A 131 2.54 5.77 6.76
C TYR A 131 1.21 5.31 7.38
N MET A 132 0.32 4.74 6.56
CA MET A 132 -1.02 4.33 6.98
C MET A 132 -1.01 2.86 7.41
N THR A 133 -0.99 2.63 8.73
CA THR A 133 -0.90 1.31 9.38
C THR A 133 -2.28 0.72 9.72
N ASP A 134 -3.31 0.92 8.92
CA ASP A 134 -4.71 0.53 9.22
C ASP A 134 -4.96 -1.00 9.23
N GLY A 135 -3.94 -1.78 9.57
CA GLY A 135 -3.93 -3.23 9.59
C GLY A 135 -3.65 -3.86 8.23
N LYS A 136 -3.78 -3.10 7.13
CA LYS A 136 -3.65 -3.61 5.75
C LYS A 136 -2.35 -3.23 5.05
N SER A 137 -1.47 -2.47 5.69
CA SER A 137 -0.17 -2.15 5.12
C SER A 137 0.90 -2.80 6.01
N MET A 138 1.63 -3.77 5.48
CA MET A 138 2.73 -4.45 6.18
C MET A 138 4.01 -4.36 5.36
N ILE A 139 5.07 -3.79 5.93
CA ILE A 139 6.41 -3.72 5.33
C ILE A 139 6.95 -5.13 5.22
N LEU A 140 7.12 -5.56 3.98
CA LEU A 140 7.76 -6.82 3.63
C LEU A 140 9.13 -6.56 3.04
N CYS A 141 10.10 -7.20 3.68
CA CYS A 141 11.38 -7.57 3.10
C CYS A 141 11.45 -9.10 3.21
N ASP A 142 12.26 -9.76 2.36
CA ASP A 142 12.39 -11.23 2.37
C ASP A 142 12.67 -11.83 3.77
N GLU A 143 13.43 -11.10 4.60
CA GLU A 143 13.68 -11.42 6.02
C GLU A 143 13.37 -10.21 6.92
N PRO A 144 12.09 -9.97 7.30
CA PRO A 144 11.71 -8.82 8.10
C PRO A 144 12.31 -8.89 9.52
N TYR A 145 12.68 -10.09 9.98
CA TYR A 145 13.35 -10.34 11.26
C TYR A 145 14.67 -9.57 11.40
N LEU A 146 15.39 -9.35 10.29
CA LEU A 146 16.69 -8.66 10.32
C LEU A 146 16.57 -7.15 10.52
N ASN A 147 15.36 -6.58 10.38
CA ASN A 147 15.12 -5.17 10.59
C ASN A 147 15.03 -4.81 12.09
N GLU A 148 14.95 -5.80 12.98
CA GLU A 148 14.88 -5.58 14.41
C GLU A 148 16.26 -5.20 15.00
N PRO A 149 16.32 -4.20 15.92
CA PRO A 149 17.56 -3.78 16.54
C PRO A 149 18.30 -4.95 17.20
N GLY A 150 19.50 -5.27 16.69
CA GLY A 150 20.37 -6.31 17.23
C GLY A 150 20.23 -7.69 16.59
N TRP A 151 19.33 -7.89 15.60
CA TRP A 151 19.11 -9.19 14.96
C TRP A 151 19.67 -9.32 13.53
N ALA A 152 20.34 -8.28 13.03
CA ALA A 152 20.86 -8.22 11.66
C ALA A 152 21.75 -9.41 11.23
N SER A 153 22.45 -10.07 12.17
CA SER A 153 23.31 -11.23 11.88
C SER A 153 22.64 -12.59 12.11
N SER A 154 21.35 -12.63 12.47
CA SER A 154 20.62 -13.84 12.86
C SER A 154 19.76 -14.43 11.73
N GLY A 155 20.13 -14.14 10.49
CA GLY A 155 19.45 -14.64 9.29
C GLY A 155 19.47 -16.16 9.22
N GLY A 156 18.41 -16.74 8.67
CA GLY A 156 18.29 -18.20 8.52
C GLY A 156 18.24 -19.01 9.83
N THR A 157 18.09 -18.38 11.00
CA THR A 157 17.81 -19.10 12.26
C THR A 157 16.39 -19.69 12.25
N PRO A 158 16.10 -20.75 13.04
CA PRO A 158 14.73 -21.23 13.23
C PRO A 158 13.76 -20.11 13.66
N GLN A 159 14.24 -19.19 14.49
CA GLN A 159 13.50 -18.02 14.96
C GLN A 159 13.18 -17.05 13.82
N SER A 160 14.18 -16.70 13.00
CA SER A 160 13.96 -15.87 11.80
C SER A 160 12.95 -16.51 10.85
N ARG A 161 13.06 -17.82 10.60
CA ARG A 161 12.11 -18.54 9.73
C ARG A 161 10.67 -18.53 10.28
N ALA A 162 10.48 -18.82 11.57
CA ALA A 162 9.16 -18.81 12.19
C ALA A 162 8.53 -17.41 12.18
N TYR A 163 9.36 -16.38 12.39
CA TYR A 163 8.95 -14.98 12.27
C TYR A 163 8.50 -14.65 10.85
N SER A 164 9.31 -14.97 9.84
CA SER A 164 8.96 -14.77 8.42
C SER A 164 7.69 -15.52 8.04
N ALA A 165 7.49 -16.75 8.51
CA ALA A 165 6.25 -17.50 8.29
C ALA A 165 5.03 -16.77 8.88
N ASN A 166 5.13 -16.29 10.13
CA ASN A 166 4.07 -15.48 10.74
C ASN A 166 3.74 -14.22 9.93
N VAL A 167 4.78 -13.48 9.51
CA VAL A 167 4.60 -12.25 8.72
C VAL A 167 3.91 -12.55 7.39
N ARG A 168 4.29 -13.61 6.68
CA ARG A 168 3.65 -14.02 5.41
C ARG A 168 2.15 -14.31 5.58
N ARG A 169 1.76 -14.99 6.67
CA ARG A 169 0.35 -15.25 6.98
C ARG A 169 -0.43 -13.97 7.16
N MET A 170 0.10 -13.05 7.98
CA MET A 170 -0.53 -11.77 8.23
C MET A 170 -0.65 -10.96 6.94
N VAL A 171 0.40 -10.91 6.13
CA VAL A 171 0.43 -10.19 4.85
C VAL A 171 -0.65 -10.68 3.90
N VAL A 172 -0.74 -12.00 3.66
CA VAL A 172 -1.72 -12.53 2.71
C VAL A 172 -3.14 -12.17 3.18
N LYS A 173 -3.39 -12.30 4.49
CA LYS A 173 -4.68 -12.01 5.10
C LYS A 173 -5.02 -10.52 5.09
N THR A 174 -4.10 -9.65 5.45
CA THR A 174 -4.39 -8.24 5.71
C THR A 174 -3.97 -7.34 4.55
N ALA A 175 -2.73 -7.48 4.06
CA ALA A 175 -2.19 -6.60 3.04
C ALA A 175 -2.59 -6.96 1.62
N MET A 176 -2.80 -8.24 1.32
CA MET A 176 -3.27 -8.65 0.00
C MET A 176 -4.79 -8.75 -0.03
N LEU A 177 -5.38 -9.68 0.74
CA LEU A 177 -6.82 -9.87 0.78
C LEU A 177 -7.58 -8.67 1.35
N GLY A 178 -7.07 -8.03 2.41
CA GLY A 178 -7.74 -6.89 3.03
C GLY A 178 -7.84 -5.69 2.08
N ASN A 179 -6.81 -5.45 1.26
CA ASN A 179 -6.83 -4.41 0.22
C ASN A 179 -7.69 -4.80 -0.98
N LEU A 180 -7.79 -6.07 -1.36
CA LEU A 180 -8.71 -6.48 -2.43
C LEU A 180 -10.18 -6.42 -2.00
N ARG A 181 -10.49 -6.81 -0.75
CA ARG A 181 -11.85 -6.81 -0.20
C ARG A 181 -12.37 -5.41 0.10
N ASN A 182 -11.51 -4.54 0.60
CA ASN A 182 -11.86 -3.17 0.96
C ASN A 182 -10.70 -2.24 0.59
N PRO A 183 -10.53 -1.95 -0.71
CA PRO A 183 -9.44 -1.13 -1.16
C PRO A 183 -9.54 0.30 -0.60
N PRO A 184 -8.41 0.91 -0.22
CA PRO A 184 -8.34 2.32 0.11
C PRO A 184 -8.66 3.17 -1.12
N GLU A 185 -9.57 4.12 -0.99
CA GLU A 185 -9.70 5.20 -1.96
C GLU A 185 -8.52 6.17 -1.84
N PRO A 186 -8.06 6.77 -2.95
CA PRO A 186 -8.55 6.64 -4.34
C PRO A 186 -7.88 5.51 -5.16
N PHE A 187 -7.28 4.50 -4.50
CA PHE A 187 -6.38 3.53 -5.14
C PHE A 187 -7.02 2.20 -5.55
N ALA A 188 -8.34 2.08 -5.47
CA ALA A 188 -9.03 0.81 -5.68
C ALA A 188 -8.71 0.15 -7.04
N GLU A 189 -8.78 0.93 -8.12
CA GLU A 189 -8.47 0.42 -9.46
C GLU A 189 -7.00 0.09 -9.66
N ILE A 190 -6.10 0.85 -9.02
CA ILE A 190 -4.66 0.57 -9.06
C ILE A 190 -4.38 -0.76 -8.39
N ILE A 191 -4.93 -0.99 -7.20
CA ILE A 191 -4.73 -2.24 -6.44
C ILE A 191 -5.30 -3.43 -7.21
N ARG A 192 -6.54 -3.33 -7.71
CA ARG A 192 -7.16 -4.40 -8.52
C ARG A 192 -6.34 -4.72 -9.76
N THR A 193 -5.92 -3.70 -10.50
CA THR A 193 -5.15 -3.91 -11.72
C THR A 193 -3.74 -4.46 -11.44
N HIS A 194 -3.10 -4.03 -10.35
CA HIS A 194 -1.82 -4.58 -9.90
C HIS A 194 -1.92 -6.09 -9.65
N PHE A 195 -2.88 -6.53 -8.83
CA PHE A 195 -3.09 -7.95 -8.54
C PHE A 195 -3.49 -8.75 -9.78
N ARG A 196 -4.28 -8.15 -10.69
CA ARG A 196 -4.66 -8.79 -11.97
C ARG A 196 -3.45 -9.05 -12.86
N LEU A 197 -2.62 -8.03 -13.10
CA LEU A 197 -1.46 -8.11 -13.99
C LEU A 197 -0.35 -8.98 -13.39
N LYS A 198 -0.19 -8.98 -12.06
CA LYS A 198 0.80 -9.80 -11.35
C LYS A 198 0.28 -11.18 -10.89
N SER A 199 -0.96 -11.53 -11.22
CA SER A 199 -1.64 -12.73 -10.70
C SER A 199 -0.81 -14.01 -10.81
N ARG A 200 -0.10 -14.23 -11.93
CA ARG A 200 0.78 -15.40 -12.11
C ARG A 200 1.98 -15.39 -11.15
N SER A 201 2.70 -14.28 -11.08
CA SER A 201 3.86 -14.11 -10.21
C SER A 201 3.49 -14.25 -8.74
N ILE A 202 2.41 -13.59 -8.32
CA ILE A 202 1.90 -13.65 -6.94
C ILE A 202 1.44 -15.08 -6.63
N SER A 203 0.73 -15.76 -7.56
CA SER A 203 0.30 -17.14 -7.33
C SER A 203 1.47 -18.11 -7.09
N ALA A 204 2.56 -17.98 -7.86
CA ALA A 204 3.77 -18.77 -7.68
C ALA A 204 4.46 -18.50 -6.34
N GLN A 205 4.53 -17.23 -5.94
CA GLN A 205 5.05 -16.82 -4.63
C GLN A 205 4.21 -17.40 -3.49
N LEU A 206 2.88 -17.38 -3.61
CA LEU A 206 1.99 -17.96 -2.60
C LEU A 206 2.17 -19.48 -2.48
N ASP A 207 2.39 -20.20 -3.58
CA ASP A 207 2.70 -21.63 -3.55
C ASP A 207 4.02 -21.91 -2.81
N GLN A 208 5.04 -21.09 -3.07
CA GLN A 208 6.32 -21.18 -2.38
C GLN A 208 6.17 -20.89 -0.88
N TRP A 209 5.42 -19.85 -0.52
CA TRP A 209 5.19 -19.50 0.89
C TRP A 209 4.38 -20.56 1.61
N LEU A 210 3.37 -21.14 0.97
CA LEU A 210 2.57 -22.22 1.53
C LEU A 210 3.42 -23.48 1.76
N ALA A 211 4.33 -23.80 0.84
CA ALA A 211 5.28 -24.91 1.00
C ALA A 211 6.31 -24.69 2.12
N GLN A 212 6.60 -23.43 2.46
CA GLN A 212 7.54 -23.05 3.52
C GLN A 212 6.85 -22.79 4.88
N ASP A 213 5.53 -22.90 4.96
CA ASP A 213 4.75 -22.61 6.17
C ASP A 213 5.03 -23.66 7.26
N ASP A 214 5.22 -23.20 8.51
CA ASP A 214 5.51 -24.09 9.64
C ASP A 214 4.25 -24.61 10.37
N GLY A 215 3.04 -24.24 9.90
CA GLY A 215 1.76 -24.64 10.49
C GLY A 215 1.42 -23.98 11.84
N ALA A 216 2.28 -23.12 12.39
CA ALA A 216 2.01 -22.41 13.65
C ALA A 216 0.84 -21.44 13.51
N GLN A 217 0.18 -21.14 14.63
CA GLN A 217 -0.88 -20.14 14.68
C GLN A 217 -0.36 -18.75 14.33
N THR A 218 -1.17 -17.97 13.63
CA THR A 218 -0.86 -16.56 13.32
C THR A 218 -0.89 -15.75 14.61
N ASN A 219 0.24 -15.17 14.98
CA ASN A 219 0.36 -14.25 16.09
C ASN A 219 0.14 -12.83 15.58
N ASN A 220 -0.97 -12.21 15.97
CA ASN A 220 -1.27 -10.80 15.69
C ASN A 220 -0.54 -9.82 16.64
N GLY A 221 0.24 -10.33 17.59
CA GLY A 221 0.92 -9.55 18.61
C GLY A 221 2.16 -8.80 18.11
N ASP A 222 2.41 -7.67 18.76
CA ASP A 222 3.52 -6.72 18.58
C ASP A 222 4.85 -7.39 18.19
N TYR A 223 5.60 -6.73 17.30
CA TYR A 223 6.75 -7.21 16.54
C TYR A 223 7.93 -7.79 17.38
N GLY A 224 7.83 -7.80 18.72
CA GLY A 224 8.82 -8.33 19.67
C GLY A 224 8.34 -9.39 20.67
N GLY A 225 7.12 -9.93 20.56
CA GLY A 225 6.55 -10.87 21.53
C GLY A 225 6.89 -12.35 21.26
N SER A 226 7.44 -13.05 22.25
CA SER A 226 7.72 -14.50 22.22
C SER A 226 6.53 -15.34 21.73
N PRO A 227 6.76 -16.45 21.00
CA PRO A 227 5.70 -17.24 20.40
C PRO A 227 4.74 -17.80 21.46
N PRO A 228 3.42 -17.82 21.20
CA PRO A 228 2.45 -18.38 22.13
C PRO A 228 2.65 -19.90 22.25
N LYS A 229 2.67 -20.38 23.50
CA LYS A 229 2.60 -21.82 23.81
C LYS A 229 1.14 -22.27 23.83
N GLY A 230 0.76 -23.16 22.91
CA GLY A 230 -0.50 -23.92 23.00
C GLY A 230 -1.13 -24.21 21.64
N ALA A 231 -0.90 -25.41 21.12
CA ALA A 231 -1.55 -25.90 19.90
C ALA A 231 -2.96 -26.41 20.24
N GLY A 232 -3.98 -25.64 19.86
CA GLY A 232 -5.32 -26.16 19.60
C GLY A 232 -5.40 -26.68 18.17
N ALA A 233 -6.22 -27.70 17.93
CA ALA A 233 -6.35 -28.45 16.67
C ALA A 233 -6.95 -27.66 15.47
N SER A 234 -6.98 -26.32 15.53
CA SER A 234 -7.48 -25.46 14.45
C SER A 234 -6.36 -25.05 13.50
N SER A 235 -6.57 -25.17 12.19
CA SER A 235 -5.66 -24.63 11.16
C SER A 235 -5.38 -23.14 11.38
N ASN A 236 -4.15 -22.68 11.09
CA ASN A 236 -3.76 -21.27 11.15
C ASN A 236 -4.46 -20.37 10.10
N GLY A 237 -5.26 -20.97 9.21
CA GLY A 237 -6.05 -20.28 8.18
C GLY A 237 -5.26 -19.92 6.92
N PHE A 238 -3.94 -20.11 6.90
CA PHE A 238 -3.10 -19.60 5.81
C PHE A 238 -3.41 -20.22 4.45
N ALA A 239 -3.58 -21.54 4.39
CA ALA A 239 -3.93 -22.23 3.15
C ALA A 239 -5.25 -21.72 2.55
N LYS A 240 -6.24 -21.42 3.41
CA LYS A 240 -7.51 -20.84 3.00
C LYS A 240 -7.34 -19.41 2.51
N ASP A 241 -6.56 -18.59 3.20
CA ASP A 241 -6.28 -17.20 2.77
C ASP A 241 -5.54 -17.18 1.41
N VAL A 242 -4.62 -18.12 1.17
CA VAL A 242 -3.95 -18.31 -0.13
C VAL A 242 -4.96 -18.70 -1.22
N GLU A 243 -5.86 -19.64 -0.95
CA GLU A 243 -6.89 -20.05 -1.91
C GLU A 243 -7.85 -18.88 -2.23
N ASP A 244 -8.33 -18.19 -1.20
CA ASP A 244 -9.22 -17.03 -1.33
C ASP A 244 -8.56 -15.93 -2.19
N LEU A 245 -7.26 -15.67 -2.00
CA LEU A 245 -6.52 -14.68 -2.76
C LEU A 245 -6.34 -15.09 -4.22
N LYS A 246 -5.97 -16.34 -4.48
CA LYS A 246 -5.85 -16.88 -5.84
C LYS A 246 -7.16 -16.79 -6.60
N ARG A 247 -8.27 -17.13 -5.94
CA ARG A 247 -9.63 -17.01 -6.50
C ARG A 247 -9.96 -15.56 -6.84
N ALA A 248 -9.73 -14.63 -5.91
CA ALA A 248 -9.96 -13.20 -6.16
C ALA A 248 -9.16 -12.67 -7.37
N MET A 249 -7.90 -13.11 -7.52
CA MET A 249 -7.08 -12.73 -8.69
C MET A 249 -7.59 -13.34 -10.01
N GLN A 250 -8.14 -14.55 -9.99
CA GLN A 250 -8.76 -15.18 -11.15
C GLN A 250 -10.03 -14.44 -11.58
N ASP A 251 -10.87 -14.04 -10.63
CA ASP A 251 -12.09 -13.26 -10.90
C ASP A 251 -11.76 -11.92 -11.57
N LEU A 252 -10.70 -11.25 -11.09
CA LEU A 252 -10.20 -10.02 -11.71
C LEU A 252 -9.75 -10.21 -13.17
N GLN A 253 -9.24 -11.39 -13.53
CA GLN A 253 -8.84 -11.70 -14.92
C GLN A 253 -10.04 -11.94 -15.85
N GLN A 254 -11.19 -12.37 -15.31
CA GLN A 254 -12.40 -12.67 -16.09
C GLN A 254 -13.28 -11.45 -16.32
N THR A 255 -13.17 -10.42 -15.47
CA THR A 255 -14.02 -9.21 -15.50
C THR A 255 -13.46 -8.11 -16.41
N SER A 256 -12.45 -8.42 -17.26
CA SER A 256 -11.72 -7.47 -18.11
C SER A 256 -11.97 -7.69 -19.60
#